data_AF-A0A0G3X7Y0-F1
#
_entry.id   AF-A0A0G3X7Y0-F1
#
_cell.length_a   1.000
_cell.length_b   1.000
_cell.length_c   1.000
_cell.angle_alpha   90.00
_cell.angle_beta   90.00
_cell.angle_gamma   90.00
#
_symmetry.space_group_name_H-M   'P 1'
#
loop_
_entity.id
_entity.type
_entity.pdbx_description
1 polymer ?
#
loop_
_entity_poly.entity_id
_entity_poly.type
_entity_poly.pdbx_seq_one_letter_code
_entity_poly.pdbx_strand_id
1 'polypeptide(L)' 'MYDRRFFQSKLGQASIASIAAMALFVALSGQMQASPAMAATIGCEQVELA' A
#
# COMPACT_ATOMS: atom_id res chain seq x y z
N MET A 1 -2.95 5.31 20.44
CA MET A 1 -3.59 6.63 20.66
C MET A 1 -4.45 6.95 19.45
N TYR A 2 -5.78 6.80 19.57
CA TYR A 2 -6.74 7.10 18.51
C TYR A 2 -7.33 8.49 18.78
N ASP A 3 -6.81 9.52 18.08
CA ASP A 3 -7.27 10.89 18.28
C ASP A 3 -8.25 11.31 17.16
N ARG A 4 -9.55 11.27 17.47
CA ARG A 4 -10.63 11.67 16.53
C ARG A 4 -10.52 13.12 16.09
N ARG A 5 -9.77 13.97 16.80
CA ARG A 5 -9.57 15.37 16.43
C ARG A 5 -8.57 15.51 15.28
N PHE A 6 -7.58 14.63 15.21
CA PHE A 6 -6.63 14.60 14.11
C PHE A 6 -7.36 14.38 12.77
N PHE A 7 -8.27 13.41 12.73
CA PHE A 7 -9.09 13.11 11.55
C PHE A 7 -10.05 14.24 11.14
N GLN A 8 -10.42 15.14 12.06
CA GLN A 8 -11.26 16.31 11.74
C GLN A 8 -10.44 17.52 11.26
N SER A 9 -9.12 17.51 11.46
CA SER A 9 -8.25 18.56 10.93
C SER A 9 -8.12 18.45 9.41
N LYS A 10 -7.80 19.56 8.74
CA LYS A 10 -7.51 19.56 7.29
C LYS A 10 -6.36 18.60 6.93
N LEU A 11 -5.37 18.48 7.81
CA LEU A 11 -4.24 17.56 7.64
C LEU A 11 -4.69 16.09 7.73
N GLY A 12 -5.56 15.76 8.68
CA GLY A 12 -6.11 14.41 8.82
C GLY A 12 -7.06 14.02 7.69
N GLN A 13 -7.86 14.97 7.18
CA GLN A 13 -8.69 14.74 6.01
C GLN A 13 -7.83 14.50 4.76
N ALA A 14 -6.78 15.28 4.55
CA ALA A 14 -5.86 15.10 3.43
C ALA A 14 -5.12 13.74 3.49
N SER A 15 -4.69 13.32 4.69
CA SER A 15 -4.02 12.03 4.86
C SER A 15 -4.98 10.86 4.64
N ILE A 16 -6.21 10.92 5.17
CA ILE A 16 -7.24 9.90 4.88
C ILE A 16 -7.54 9.86 3.38
N ALA A 17 -7.68 11.01 2.72
CA ALA A 17 -7.97 11.06 1.29
C ALA A 17 -6.87 10.38 0.45
N SER A 18 -5.60 10.60 0.79
CA SER A 18 -4.46 9.94 0.14
C SER A 18 -4.47 8.43 0.36
N ILE A 19 -4.68 7.97 1.61
CA ILE A 19 -4.75 6.54 1.94
C ILE A 19 -5.94 5.89 1.25
N ALA A 20 -7.10 6.54 1.24
CA ALA A 20 -8.30 6.06 0.56
C ALA A 20 -8.08 5.96 -0.96
N ALA A 21 -7.42 6.94 -1.57
CA ALA A 21 -7.07 6.89 -2.98
C ALA A 21 -6.12 5.72 -3.29
N MET A 22 -5.09 5.48 -2.46
CA MET A 22 -4.23 4.30 -2.61
C MET A 22 -5.02 3.00 -2.44
N ALA A 23 -5.89 2.91 -1.44
CA ALA A 23 -6.70 1.71 -1.21
C ALA A 23 -7.65 1.42 -2.37
N LEU A 24 -8.29 2.45 -2.92
CA LEU A 24 -9.14 2.33 -4.11
C LEU A 24 -8.33 1.92 -5.34
N PHE A 25 -7.16 2.53 -5.53
CA PHE A 25 -6.27 2.16 -6.63
C PHE A 25 -5.80 0.71 -6.51
N VAL A 26 -5.42 0.25 -5.31
CA VAL A 26 -5.02 -1.14 -5.05
C VAL A 26 -6.18 -2.11 -5.24
N ALA A 27 -7.37 -1.80 -4.73
CA ALA A 27 -8.55 -2.65 -4.91
C ALA A 27 -8.94 -2.78 -6.39
N LEU A 28 -8.92 -1.66 -7.12
CA LEU A 28 -9.15 -1.64 -8.56
C LEU A 28 -8.02 -2.36 -9.32
N SER A 29 -6.77 -2.15 -8.92
CA SER A 29 -5.61 -2.85 -9.50
C SER A 29 -5.69 -4.35 -9.26
N GLY A 30 -6.17 -4.81 -8.11
CA GLY A 30 -6.38 -6.23 -7.82
C GLY A 30 -7.50 -6.85 -8.66
N GLN A 31 -8.51 -6.07 -9.05
CA GLN A 31 -9.54 -6.52 -10.00
C GLN A 31 -9.00 -6.54 -11.45
N MET A 32 -8.12 -5.60 -11.81
CA MET A 32 -7.48 -5.55 -13.13
C MET A 32 -6.28 -6.51 -13.28
N GLN A 33 -5.60 -6.84 -12.19
CA GLN A 33 -4.58 -7.89 -12.10
C GLN A 33 -5.28 -9.25 -11.92
N ALA A 34 -5.93 -9.70 -12.99
CA ALA A 34 -6.31 -11.11 -13.19
C ALA A 34 -5.08 -12.02 -13.44
N SER A 35 -3.88 -11.54 -13.10
CA SER A 35 -2.66 -12.33 -13.00
C SER A 35 -1.97 -11.88 -11.72
N PRO A 36 -1.68 -12.78 -10.77
CA PRO A 36 -0.93 -12.42 -9.59
C PRO A 36 0.39 -11.81 -10.07
N ALA A 37 0.59 -10.52 -9.81
CA ALA A 37 1.93 -9.99 -9.71
C ALA A 37 2.52 -10.67 -8.47
N MET A 38 3.04 -11.90 -8.66
CA MET A 38 3.98 -12.49 -7.73
C MET A 38 4.96 -11.36 -7.46
N ALA A 39 5.03 -10.92 -6.20
CA ALA A 39 6.16 -10.13 -5.75
C ALA A 39 7.36 -10.87 -6.31
N ALA A 40 8.01 -10.27 -7.31
CA ALA A 40 9.19 -10.86 -7.91
C ALA A 40 10.11 -11.04 -6.72
N THR A 41 10.28 -12.29 -6.29
CA THR A 41 11.36 -12.67 -5.43
C THR A 41 12.57 -12.18 -6.20
N ILE A 42 13.08 -10.99 -5.83
CA ILE A 42 14.37 -10.54 -6.29
C ILE A 42 15.25 -11.72 -5.91
N GLY A 43 15.65 -12.49 -6.91
CA GLY A 43 16.68 -13.50 -6.76
C GLY A 43 17.95 -12.73 -6.50
N CYS A 44 18.09 -12.16 -5.31
CA CYS A 44 19.40 -12.04 -4.71
C CYS A 44 19.83 -13.50 -4.60
N GLU A 45 20.66 -13.93 -5.54
CA GLU A 45 21.49 -15.11 -5.35
C GLU A 45 22.19 -14.91 -4.00
N GLN A 46 21.65 -15.56 -2.97
CA GLN A 46 22.34 -15.74 -1.72
C GLN A 46 23.47 -16.71 -2.03
N VAL A 47 24.57 -16.18 -2.57
CA VAL A 47 25.83 -16.89 -2.69
C VAL A 47 26.30 -17.11 -1.26
N GLU A 48 26.07 -18.31 -0.75
CA GLU A 48 26.68 -18.76 0.49
C GLU A 48 28.19 -18.88 0.22
N LEU A 49 28.98 -17.93 0.73
CA LEU A 49 30.45 -18.04 0.71
C LEU A 49 30.84 -19.22 1.63
N ALA A 50 31.20 -20.35 1.01
CA ALA A 50 31.94 -21.44 1.64
C ALA A 50 33.44 -21.31 1.35
#